data_AF-A0A929JTN8-F1
#
_entry.id   AF-A0A929JTN8-F1
#
_cell.length_a   1.000
_cell.length_b   1.000
_cell.length_c   1.000
_cell.angle_alpha   90.00
_cell.angle_beta   90.00
_cell.angle_gamma   90.00
#
_symmetry.space_group_name_H-M   'P 1'
#
loop_
_entity.id
_entity.type
_entity.pdbx_description
1 polymer ?
#
loop_
_entity_poly.entity_id
_entity_poly.type
_entity_poly.pdbx_seq_one_letter_code
_entity_poly.pdbx_strand_id
1 'polypeptide(L)'
;PNMGMCNQARGDTVSMVVKICMKEALTKKTEIPQSSGDEAGSAGGIISGMIKGPVKFTSFSTKVKFEGQYAVYLGCQSAHNGNSANCPVGSQMVPSQTKVMIGG
;
A
#
# COMPACT_ATOMS: atom_id res chain seq x y z
N PRO A 1 6.27 -8.11 -11.68
CA PRO A 1 5.74 -6.82 -11.16
C PRO A 1 5.72 -6.83 -9.64
N ASN A 2 6.21 -5.78 -8.98
CA ASN A 2 6.21 -5.70 -7.52
C ASN A 2 4.80 -5.43 -6.98
N MET A 3 4.33 -6.29 -6.07
CA MET A 3 3.02 -6.23 -5.45
C MET A 3 3.17 -5.96 -3.95
N GLY A 4 2.50 -4.91 -3.45
CA GLY A 4 2.38 -4.66 -2.02
C GLY A 4 1.12 -5.36 -1.51
N MET A 5 1.24 -6.29 -0.57
CA MET A 5 0.07 -6.96 -0.01
C MET A 5 -0.46 -6.17 1.20
N CYS A 6 -1.74 -5.81 1.18
CA CYS A 6 -2.37 -5.02 2.25
C CYS A 6 -2.32 -5.71 3.63
N ASN A 7 -2.30 -7.05 3.66
CA ASN A 7 -2.17 -7.85 4.88
C ASN A 7 -0.77 -7.85 5.48
N GLN A 8 0.24 -7.36 4.75
CA GLN A 8 1.63 -7.21 5.21
C GLN A 8 1.91 -5.79 5.71
N ALA A 9 0.90 -4.92 5.80
CA ALA A 9 1.05 -3.59 6.34
C ALA A 9 1.64 -3.63 7.75
N ARG A 10 2.56 -2.70 8.05
CA ARG A 10 3.21 -2.62 9.36
C ARG A 10 2.17 -2.15 10.39
N GLY A 11 1.98 -2.92 11.45
CA GLY A 11 0.89 -2.72 12.43
C GLY A 11 0.89 -1.36 13.14
N ASP A 12 2.07 -0.74 13.31
CA ASP A 12 2.23 0.60 13.88
C ASP A 12 1.93 1.75 12.89
N THR A 13 1.66 1.42 11.63
CA THR A 13 1.37 2.39 10.55
C THR A 13 -0.07 2.32 10.03
N VAL A 14 -0.87 1.42 10.59
CA VAL A 14 -2.31 1.27 10.29
C VAL A 14 -3.14 1.86 11.43
N SER A 15 -4.43 2.07 11.19
CA SER A 15 -5.37 2.44 12.24
C SER A 15 -5.70 1.22 13.09
N MET A 16 -5.34 1.26 14.37
CA MET A 16 -5.61 0.19 15.33
C MET A 16 -6.98 0.33 15.98
N VAL A 17 -7.54 1.55 16.03
CA VAL A 17 -8.84 1.84 16.63
C VAL A 17 -9.96 1.60 15.62
N VAL A 18 -9.84 2.18 14.42
CA VAL A 18 -10.83 1.95 13.37
C VAL A 18 -10.50 0.63 12.68
N LYS A 19 -11.43 -0.33 12.81
CA LYS A 19 -11.35 -1.64 12.18
C LYS A 19 -12.44 -1.80 11.14
N ILE A 20 -12.07 -2.33 9.98
CA ILE A 20 -13.00 -2.71 8.92
C ILE A 20 -13.06 -4.23 8.91
N CYS A 21 -14.24 -4.79 9.17
CA CYS A 21 -14.43 -6.25 9.29
C CYS A 21 -13.44 -6.91 10.28
N MET A 22 -13.25 -6.31 11.46
CA MET A 22 -12.33 -6.77 12.50
C MET A 22 -10.84 -6.77 12.13
N LYS A 23 -10.47 -6.13 11.00
CA LYS A 23 -9.09 -5.92 10.58
C LYS A 23 -8.73 -4.44 10.64
N GLU A 24 -7.46 -4.15 10.87
CA GLU A 24 -6.94 -2.77 10.90
C GLU A 24 -7.19 -2.07 9.57
N ALA A 25 -7.45 -0.75 9.64
CA ALA A 25 -7.72 0.05 8.46
C ALA A 25 -6.44 0.72 7.94
N LEU A 26 -6.22 0.69 6.63
CA LEU A 26 -5.09 1.35 6.00
C LEU A 26 -5.32 2.87 5.94
N THR A 27 -4.27 3.63 6.21
CA THR A 27 -4.27 5.10 6.20
C THR A 27 -3.09 5.61 5.38
N LYS A 28 -3.02 6.93 5.14
CA LYS A 28 -1.88 7.59 4.49
C LYS A 28 -0.53 7.21 5.11
N LYS A 29 -0.49 6.95 6.42
CA LYS A 29 0.75 6.58 7.12
C LYS A 29 1.18 5.15 6.86
N THR A 30 0.29 4.31 6.33
CA THR A 30 0.52 2.89 6.16
C THR A 30 1.69 2.60 5.25
N GLU A 31 2.59 1.77 5.76
CA GLU A 31 3.76 1.28 5.08
C GLU A 31 3.70 -0.24 5.04
N ILE A 32 3.89 -0.81 3.85
CA ILE A 32 4.10 -2.25 3.70
C ILE A 32 5.62 -2.43 3.58
N PRO A 33 6.29 -3.05 4.56
CA PRO A 33 7.74 -3.05 4.66
C PRO A 33 8.43 -3.80 3.51
N GLN A 34 7.73 -4.72 2.84
CA GLN A 34 8.28 -5.50 1.74
C GLN A 34 7.25 -5.71 0.63
N SER A 35 7.58 -5.29 -0.60
CA SER A 35 6.85 -5.74 -1.78
C SER A 35 7.23 -7.17 -2.16
N SER A 36 6.25 -7.98 -2.58
CA SER A 36 6.44 -9.32 -3.16
C SER A 36 6.29 -9.24 -4.68
N GLY A 37 7.19 -9.80 -5.49
CA GLY A 37 6.97 -9.83 -6.94
C GLY A 37 8.20 -9.82 -7.85
N ASP A 38 9.39 -9.75 -7.27
CA ASP A 38 10.64 -9.96 -7.99
C ASP A 38 11.39 -11.13 -7.29
N GLU A 39 11.08 -12.34 -7.76
CA GLU A 39 11.90 -13.53 -7.54
C GLU A 39 13.02 -13.49 -8.59
N ALA A 40 14.27 -13.68 -8.16
CA ALA A 40 15.44 -13.63 -9.03
C ALA A 40 15.29 -14.60 -10.22
N GLY A 41 15.00 -14.08 -11.41
CA GLY A 41 14.82 -14.91 -12.61
C GLY A 41 14.23 -14.24 -13.85
N SER A 42 13.69 -13.01 -13.76
CA SER A 42 13.17 -12.31 -14.94
C SER A 42 13.66 -10.87 -14.98
N ALA A 43 14.73 -10.64 -15.76
CA ALA A 43 15.23 -9.32 -16.19
C ALA A 43 15.33 -8.27 -15.06
N GLY A 44 16.45 -8.34 -14.33
CA GLY A 44 16.74 -7.55 -13.13
C GLY A 44 16.26 -6.10 -13.12
N GLY A 45 15.71 -5.70 -11.98
CA GLY A 45 15.25 -4.35 -11.67
C GLY A 45 16.32 -3.27 -11.88
N ILE A 46 16.39 -2.76 -13.10
CA ILE A 46 17.37 -1.76 -13.56
C ILE A 46 17.03 -0.32 -13.17
N ILE A 47 15.84 -0.03 -12.62
CA ILE A 47 15.43 1.36 -12.35
C ILE A 47 15.71 1.81 -10.91
N SER A 48 15.62 0.93 -9.91
CA SER A 48 15.87 1.30 -8.49
C SER A 48 16.99 0.52 -7.79
N GLY A 49 17.58 -0.50 -8.42
CA GLY A 49 18.59 -1.37 -7.78
C GLY A 49 18.07 -2.17 -6.57
N MET A 50 16.76 -2.10 -6.28
CA MET A 50 16.10 -2.81 -5.20
C MET A 50 14.98 -3.69 -5.75
N ILE A 51 15.14 -5.00 -5.53
CA ILE A 51 14.21 -6.07 -5.92
C ILE A 51 12.98 -6.05 -4.99
N LYS A 52 13.20 -5.79 -3.69
CA LYS A 52 12.16 -5.74 -2.64
C LYS A 52 12.39 -4.51 -1.77
N GLY A 53 11.40 -3.65 -1.64
CA GLY A 53 11.48 -2.49 -0.76
C GLY A 53 10.11 -2.05 -0.25
N PRO A 54 10.07 -0.99 0.58
CA PRO A 54 8.84 -0.56 1.21
C PRO A 54 7.86 0.00 0.19
N VAL A 55 6.57 -0.23 0.43
CA VAL A 55 5.45 0.32 -0.34
C VAL A 55 4.70 1.34 0.51
N LYS A 56 4.50 2.53 -0.03
CA LYS A 56 3.77 3.64 0.62
C LYS A 56 2.66 4.14 -0.29
N PHE A 57 1.53 4.51 0.27
CA PHE A 57 0.42 5.10 -0.48
C PHE A 57 0.65 6.58 -0.75
N THR A 58 0.56 6.99 -2.02
CA THR A 58 0.75 8.38 -2.46
C THR A 58 -0.58 9.11 -2.67
N SER A 59 -1.66 8.39 -2.92
CA SER A 59 -3.03 8.93 -2.91
C SER A 59 -3.86 8.30 -1.79
N PHE A 60 -4.88 9.03 -1.35
CA PHE A 60 -5.75 8.69 -0.21
C PHE A 60 -7.04 9.51 -0.31
N SER A 61 -8.08 9.13 0.44
CA SER A 61 -9.37 9.85 0.44
C SER A 61 -9.18 11.26 0.99
N THR A 62 -9.88 12.25 0.45
CA THR A 62 -9.87 13.62 1.00
C THR A 62 -10.97 13.86 2.04
N LYS A 63 -11.98 12.97 2.06
CA LYS A 63 -13.18 13.11 2.89
C LYS A 63 -13.17 12.17 4.09
N VAL A 64 -12.70 10.93 3.91
CA VAL A 64 -12.71 9.90 4.95
C VAL A 64 -11.39 9.88 5.69
N LYS A 65 -11.45 9.99 7.02
CA LYS A 65 -10.30 9.92 7.92
C LYS A 65 -10.51 8.86 8.99
N PHE A 66 -9.47 8.10 9.28
CA PHE A 66 -9.36 7.20 10.43
C PHE A 66 -8.33 7.79 11.38
N GLU A 67 -8.73 8.07 12.63
CA GLU A 67 -7.84 8.63 13.65
C GLU A 67 -7.12 9.92 13.19
N GLY A 68 -7.84 10.76 12.42
CA GLY A 68 -7.29 12.00 11.84
C GLY A 68 -6.37 11.80 10.63
N GLN A 69 -6.09 10.56 10.23
CA GLN A 69 -5.32 10.22 9.03
C GLN A 69 -6.25 9.89 7.87
N TYR A 70 -5.90 10.34 6.67
CA TYR A 70 -6.69 10.05 5.47
C TYR A 70 -6.73 8.55 5.18
N ALA A 71 -7.92 8.03 4.91
CA ALA A 71 -8.13 6.62 4.62
C ALA A 71 -7.59 6.24 3.23
N VAL A 72 -7.00 5.06 3.12
CA VAL A 72 -6.62 4.48 1.82
C VAL A 72 -7.78 3.66 1.28
N TYR A 73 -8.05 3.80 -0.02
CA TYR A 73 -9.14 3.14 -0.71
C TYR A 73 -8.66 2.42 -1.97
N LEU A 74 -9.48 1.49 -2.48
CA LEU A 74 -9.19 0.74 -3.70
C LEU A 74 -8.91 1.69 -4.87
N GLY A 75 -7.80 1.49 -5.58
CA GLY A 75 -7.35 2.38 -6.66
C GLY A 75 -6.37 3.46 -6.21
N CYS A 76 -6.01 3.52 -4.92
CA CYS A 76 -4.97 4.43 -4.48
C CYS A 76 -3.61 4.10 -5.12
N GLN A 77 -2.91 5.13 -5.56
CA GLN A 77 -1.54 5.04 -6.05
C GLN A 77 -0.58 4.67 -4.92
N SER A 78 0.42 3.86 -5.25
CA SER A 78 1.47 3.42 -4.33
C SER A 78 2.85 3.61 -4.95
N ALA A 79 3.79 4.09 -4.13
CA ALA A 79 5.21 4.11 -4.43
C ALA A 79 5.83 2.81 -3.91
N HIS A 80 6.54 2.08 -4.77
CA HIS A 80 7.24 0.84 -4.43
C HIS A 80 8.74 1.09 -4.41
N ASN A 81 9.46 0.40 -3.51
CA ASN A 81 10.91 0.46 -3.36
C ASN A 81 11.44 1.82 -2.83
N GLY A 82 10.70 2.45 -1.93
CA GLY A 82 11.12 3.69 -1.27
C GLY A 82 10.90 4.96 -2.10
N ASN A 83 11.68 6.00 -1.82
CA ASN A 83 11.48 7.35 -2.37
C ASN A 83 11.79 7.47 -3.87
N SER A 84 12.44 6.45 -4.45
CA SER A 84 12.64 6.32 -5.90
C SER A 84 11.56 5.37 -6.43
N ALA A 85 10.38 5.92 -6.69
CA ALA A 85 9.27 5.16 -7.23
C ALA A 85 9.71 4.49 -8.53
N ASN A 86 9.71 3.16 -8.57
CA ASN A 86 9.82 2.47 -9.85
C ASN A 86 8.70 2.98 -10.77
N CYS A 87 9.06 3.49 -11.93
CA CYS A 87 8.13 3.77 -13.00
C CYS A 87 7.80 2.41 -13.66
N PRO A 88 6.53 1.96 -13.75
CA PRO A 88 5.29 2.72 -13.50
C PRO A 88 4.82 2.72 -12.03
N VAL A 89 4.16 3.82 -11.64
CA VAL A 89 3.51 4.01 -10.34
C VAL A 89 2.58 2.83 -10.05
N GLY A 90 2.71 2.23 -8.86
CA GLY A 90 1.85 1.15 -8.41
C GLY A 90 0.44 1.64 -8.12
N SER A 91 -0.54 0.75 -8.16
CA SER A 91 -1.89 1.04 -7.67
C SER A 91 -2.42 -0.10 -6.84
N GLN A 92 -3.21 0.22 -5.82
CA GLN A 92 -3.93 -0.76 -5.04
C GLN A 92 -5.07 -1.31 -5.88
N MET A 93 -4.81 -2.37 -6.62
CA MET A 93 -5.84 -3.04 -7.43
C MET A 93 -6.59 -4.14 -6.68
N VAL A 94 -6.08 -4.55 -5.51
CA VAL A 94 -6.70 -5.59 -4.67
C VAL A 94 -7.18 -4.97 -3.36
N PRO A 95 -8.48 -5.05 -3.06
CA PRO A 95 -9.00 -4.52 -1.81
C PRO A 95 -8.55 -5.39 -0.63
N SER A 96 -8.35 -4.78 0.55
CA SER A 96 -8.03 -5.52 1.77
C SER A 96 -9.19 -6.41 2.27
N GLN A 97 -10.42 -6.06 1.89
CA GLN A 97 -11.63 -6.89 1.98
C GLN A 97 -12.70 -6.33 1.02
N THR A 98 -13.65 -7.15 0.59
CA THR A 98 -14.66 -6.78 -0.43
C THR A 98 -16.02 -6.37 0.15
N LYS A 99 -16.23 -6.48 1.46
CA LYS A 99 -17.52 -6.23 2.12
C LYS A 99 -17.82 -4.73 2.30
N VAL A 100 -16.77 -3.93 2.48
CA VAL A 100 -16.85 -2.48 2.71
C VAL A 100 -15.89 -1.78 1.76
N MET A 101 -16.36 -0.82 0.97
CA MET A 101 -15.47 -0.02 0.12
C MET A 101 -15.55 1.45 0.53
N ILE A 102 -14.40 2.11 0.54
CA ILE A 102 -14.29 3.55 0.83
C ILE A 102 -14.33 4.29 -0.50
N GLY A 103 -15.18 5.30 -0.60
CA GLY A 103 -15.22 6.20 -1.76
C GLY A 103 -14.06 7.20 -1.72
N GLY A 104 -13.50 7.50 -2.90
CA GLY A 104 -12.47 8.52 -3.09
C GLY A 104 -12.88 9.91 -2.62
#